data_AF-A0A6P6P1B5-F1
#
_entry.id   AF-A0A6P6P1B5-F1
#
_cell.length_a   1.000
_cell.length_b   1.000
_cell.length_c   1.000
_cell.angle_alpha   90.00
_cell.angle_beta   90.00
_cell.angle_gamma   90.00
#
_symmetry.space_group_name_H-M   'P 1'
#
loop_
_entity.id
_entity.type
_entity.pdbx_description
1 polymer ?
#
loop_
_entity_poly.entity_id
_entity_poly.type
_entity_poly.pdbx_seq_one_letter_code
_entity_poly.pdbx_strand_id
1 'polypeptide(L)'
;MEKMTSLKVNCWLQLFTVTLALLSGVPAMPVDMDHVCMVLSTAKYRLMFTSQWTQTAFPKHYPLYRPPAQWSPIIGVTHSSDYHIWQMTRTPVMG
;
A
#
# COMPACT_ATOMS: atom_id res chain seq x y z
N MET A 1 1.20 -52.64 10.34
CA MET A 1 -0.26 -52.85 10.50
C MET A 1 -0.82 -51.62 11.18
N GLU A 2 -1.40 -50.75 10.36
CA GLU A 2 -2.05 -49.51 10.76
C GLU A 2 -3.22 -49.82 11.71
N LYS A 3 -3.28 -49.11 12.84
CA LYS A 3 -4.52 -49.01 13.62
C LYS A 3 -4.77 -47.55 13.93
N MET A 4 -5.60 -47.01 13.05
CA MET A 4 -6.33 -45.74 13.08
C MET A 4 -6.45 -45.14 14.48
N THR A 5 -5.87 -43.95 14.63
CA THR A 5 -6.06 -43.03 15.74
C THR A 5 -7.54 -42.66 15.88
N SER A 6 -8.27 -43.38 16.73
CA SER A 6 -9.62 -43.00 17.14
C SER A 6 -9.53 -41.91 18.20
N LEU A 7 -9.40 -40.65 17.73
CA LEU A 7 -9.61 -39.45 18.53
C LEU A 7 -11.02 -39.49 19.14
N LYS A 8 -11.15 -40.08 20.34
CA LYS A 8 -12.33 -39.96 21.18
C LYS A 8 -12.25 -38.59 21.86
N VAL A 9 -12.36 -37.54 21.05
CA VAL A 9 -12.40 -36.16 21.53
C VAL A 9 -13.65 -36.07 22.38
N ASN A 10 -13.49 -35.84 23.69
CA ASN A 10 -14.61 -35.74 24.63
C ASN A 10 -15.60 -34.70 24.07
N CYS A 11 -16.83 -35.14 23.79
CA CYS A 11 -17.91 -34.29 23.26
C CYS A 11 -18.09 -33.01 24.11
N TRP A 12 -17.81 -33.10 25.41
CA TRP A 12 -17.81 -31.96 26.31
C TRP A 12 -16.68 -30.95 26.03
N LEU A 13 -15.47 -31.41 25.71
CA LEU A 13 -14.39 -30.54 25.24
C LEU A 13 -14.74 -29.93 23.88
N GLN A 14 -15.36 -30.70 22.98
CA GLN A 14 -15.82 -30.17 21.69
C GLN A 14 -16.89 -29.09 21.88
N LEU A 15 -17.88 -29.32 22.75
CA LEU A 15 -18.88 -28.32 23.10
C LEU A 15 -18.23 -27.07 23.70
N PHE A 16 -17.25 -27.22 24.59
CA PHE A 16 -16.52 -26.10 25.18
C PHE A 16 -15.71 -25.31 24.15
N THR A 17 -15.07 -26.00 23.19
CA THR A 17 -14.35 -25.32 22.11
C THR A 17 -15.29 -24.56 21.17
N VAL A 18 -16.48 -25.11 20.90
CA VAL A 18 -17.49 -24.47 20.05
C VAL A 18 -18.14 -23.28 20.77
N THR A 19 -18.46 -23.41 22.06
CA THR A 19 -18.99 -22.28 22.85
C THR A 19 -17.94 -21.19 23.03
N LEU A 20 -16.67 -21.54 23.25
CA LEU A 20 -15.58 -20.56 23.33
C LEU A 20 -15.36 -19.84 21.98
N ALA A 21 -15.49 -20.53 20.85
CA ALA A 21 -15.42 -19.93 19.52
C ALA A 21 -16.63 -19.05 19.18
N LEU A 22 -17.82 -19.38 19.68
CA LEU A 22 -19.03 -18.56 19.54
C LEU A 22 -19.01 -17.33 20.48
N LEU A 23 -18.45 -17.47 21.69
CA LEU A 23 -18.30 -16.36 22.65
C LEU A 23 -17.13 -15.43 22.33
N SER A 24 -16.08 -15.94 21.67
CA SER A 24 -14.87 -15.15 21.41
C SER A 24 -15.12 -14.00 20.44
N GLY A 25 -16.30 -13.96 19.78
CA GLY A 25 -16.77 -12.82 19.02
C GLY A 25 -15.69 -12.28 18.10
N VAL A 26 -14.86 -13.17 17.53
CA VAL A 26 -13.72 -12.76 16.73
C VAL A 26 -14.32 -12.01 15.56
N PRO A 27 -14.16 -10.67 15.49
CA PRO A 27 -14.64 -9.95 14.33
C PRO A 27 -13.91 -10.56 13.15
N ALA A 28 -14.64 -10.93 12.09
CA ALA A 28 -14.03 -11.29 10.84
C ALA A 28 -13.05 -10.15 10.51
N MET A 29 -11.75 -10.48 10.45
CA MET A 29 -10.74 -9.51 10.03
C MET A 29 -11.27 -8.90 8.74
N PRO A 30 -11.37 -7.56 8.63
CA PRO A 30 -11.83 -6.97 7.40
C PRO A 30 -10.92 -7.49 6.29
N VAL A 31 -11.52 -8.27 5.38
CA VAL A 31 -10.97 -8.47 4.04
C VAL A 31 -10.55 -7.09 3.57
N ASP A 32 -9.36 -6.98 2.99
CA ASP A 32 -8.81 -5.74 2.45
C ASP A 32 -9.81 -5.15 1.44
N MET A 33 -10.78 -4.41 1.97
CA MET A 33 -11.80 -3.73 1.20
C MET A 33 -11.09 -2.49 0.72
N ASP A 34 -10.89 -2.39 -0.59
CA ASP A 34 -10.45 -1.17 -1.26
C ASP A 34 -11.05 0.03 -0.54
N HIS A 35 -10.19 0.88 0.03
CA HIS A 35 -10.64 2.02 0.82
C HIS A 35 -11.51 2.93 -0.07
N VAL A 36 -12.83 2.80 0.05
CA VAL A 36 -13.77 3.58 -0.75
C VAL A 36 -13.73 5.03 -0.28
N CYS A 37 -13.35 5.92 -1.19
CA CYS A 37 -13.43 7.35 -0.94
C CYS A 37 -14.91 7.78 -0.83
N MET A 38 -15.36 8.15 0.36
CA MET A 38 -16.76 8.56 0.64
C MET A 38 -17.00 10.07 0.47
N VAL A 39 -16.01 10.81 -0.04
CA VAL A 39 -16.11 12.25 -0.25
C VAL A 39 -17.06 12.55 -1.41
N LEU A 40 -18.09 13.36 -1.14
CA LEU A 40 -19.10 13.75 -2.12
C LEU A 40 -18.74 15.04 -2.88
N SER A 41 -17.75 15.79 -2.39
CA SER A 41 -17.40 17.11 -2.91
C SER A 41 -15.97 17.17 -3.43
N THR A 42 -15.71 18.05 -4.39
CA THR A 42 -14.36 18.24 -4.92
C THR A 42 -13.55 19.18 -4.02
N ALA A 43 -12.31 18.81 -3.73
CA ALA A 43 -11.34 19.65 -3.05
C ALA A 43 -10.32 20.23 -4.05
N LYS A 44 -9.83 21.45 -3.77
CA LYS A 44 -8.77 22.10 -4.55
C LYS A 44 -7.49 22.11 -3.75
N TYR A 45 -6.39 21.73 -4.40
CA TYR A 45 -5.07 21.69 -3.80
C TYR A 45 -4.09 22.52 -4.61
N ARG A 46 -3.10 23.08 -3.91
CA ARG A 46 -1.92 23.71 -4.52
C ARG A 46 -0.72 22.84 -4.23
N LEU A 47 -0.05 22.39 -5.28
CA LEU A 47 1.18 21.62 -5.19
C LEU A 47 2.38 22.57 -5.29
N MET A 48 3.36 22.39 -4.41
CA MET A 48 4.61 23.12 -4.42
C MET A 48 5.75 22.13 -4.37
N PHE A 49 6.59 22.15 -5.40
CA PHE A 49 7.80 21.34 -5.45
C PHE A 49 9.00 22.19 -5.06
N THR A 50 9.70 21.76 -4.02
CA THR A 50 10.96 22.37 -3.58
C THR A 50 12.05 21.32 -3.68
N SER A 51 13.01 21.53 -4.58
CA SER A 51 14.15 20.63 -4.69
C SER A 51 15.15 20.85 -3.55
N GLN A 52 15.73 19.75 -3.07
CA GLN A 52 16.87 19.74 -2.13
C GLN A 52 18.16 19.26 -2.80
N TRP A 53 18.18 19.17 -4.14
CA TRP A 53 19.38 18.86 -4.89
C TRP A 53 20.29 20.09 -4.90
N THR A 54 21.18 20.16 -3.91
CA THR A 54 22.15 21.24 -3.72
C THR A 54 23.56 20.66 -3.72
N GLN A 55 24.56 21.48 -4.06
CA GLN A 55 25.97 21.07 -4.03
C GLN A 55 26.42 20.68 -2.61
N THR A 56 25.91 21.33 -1.58
CA THR A 56 26.27 21.02 -0.18
C THR A 56 25.75 19.64 0.24
N ALA A 57 24.50 19.31 -0.11
CA ALA A 57 23.90 18.02 0.23
C ALA A 57 24.40 16.88 -0.69
N PHE A 58 24.69 17.18 -1.95
CA PHE A 58 25.12 16.22 -2.97
C PHE A 58 26.39 16.72 -3.68
N PRO A 59 27.55 16.69 -3.00
CA PRO A 59 28.78 17.32 -3.51
C PRO A 59 29.44 16.55 -4.65
N LYS A 60 29.23 15.24 -4.71
CA LYS A 60 29.90 14.38 -5.70
C LYS A 60 29.36 14.65 -7.09
N HIS A 61 30.23 15.19 -7.95
CA HIS A 61 29.94 15.48 -9.37
C HIS A 61 28.70 16.37 -9.57
N TYR A 62 28.50 17.36 -8.70
CA TYR A 62 27.38 18.29 -8.84
C TYR A 62 27.50 19.07 -10.17
N PRO A 63 26.50 19.04 -11.06
CA PRO A 63 26.58 19.71 -12.36
C PRO A 63 26.56 21.23 -12.22
N LEU A 64 27.67 21.87 -12.59
CA LEU A 64 27.79 23.33 -12.60
C LEU A 64 27.78 23.92 -14.02
N TYR A 65 27.97 23.10 -15.05
CA TYR A 65 28.17 23.59 -16.42
C TYR A 65 27.56 22.67 -17.50
N ARG A 66 26.87 23.31 -18.45
CA ARG A 66 26.27 22.75 -19.68
C ARG A 66 25.60 21.36 -19.56
N PRO A 67 24.38 21.30 -18.96
CA PRO A 67 23.70 22.34 -18.20
C PRO A 67 24.04 22.29 -16.69
N PRO A 68 23.84 23.38 -15.94
CA PRO A 68 23.80 23.31 -14.49
C PRO A 68 22.70 22.37 -13.99
N ALA A 69 22.80 21.94 -12.73
CA ALA A 69 21.78 21.12 -12.08
C ALA A 69 20.39 21.77 -12.16
N GLN A 70 19.44 21.06 -12.76
CA GLN A 70 18.11 21.55 -13.05
C GLN A 70 17.08 20.42 -13.07
N TRP A 71 15.81 20.80 -13.01
CA TRP A 71 14.68 19.89 -13.17
C TRP A 71 13.93 20.22 -14.45
N SER A 72 13.35 19.21 -15.08
CA SER A 72 12.37 19.42 -16.14
C SER A 72 11.05 19.95 -15.56
N PRO A 73 10.14 20.46 -16.41
CA PRO A 73 8.78 20.75 -15.98
C PRO A 73 8.12 19.55 -15.29
N ILE A 74 7.33 19.82 -14.26
CA ILE A 74 6.59 18.80 -13.52
C ILE A 74 5.33 18.44 -14.29
N ILE A 75 5.12 17.14 -14.48
CA ILE A 75 3.93 16.58 -15.12
C ILE A 75 3.22 15.72 -14.08
N GLY A 76 1.90 15.88 -13.98
CA GLY A 76 1.08 15.12 -13.04
C GLY A 76 -0.40 15.23 -13.36
N VAL A 77 -1.17 14.26 -12.88
CA VAL A 77 -2.62 14.20 -13.04
C VAL A 77 -3.26 13.64 -11.77
N THR A 78 -4.43 14.16 -11.40
CA THR A 78 -5.28 13.58 -10.37
C THR A 78 -6.04 12.41 -10.95
N HIS A 79 -5.88 11.21 -10.39
CA HIS A 79 -6.41 9.98 -10.95
C HIS A 79 -6.80 8.97 -9.85
N SER A 80 -7.60 7.97 -10.22
CA SER A 80 -7.95 6.81 -9.40
C SER A 80 -6.89 5.70 -9.49
N SER A 81 -7.02 4.66 -8.66
CA SER A 81 -6.03 3.58 -8.51
C SER A 81 -5.82 2.70 -9.75
N ASP A 82 -6.69 2.80 -10.74
CA ASP A 82 -6.62 2.09 -12.02
C ASP A 82 -5.61 2.72 -13.00
N TYR A 83 -5.35 4.02 -12.91
CA TYR A 83 -4.38 4.71 -13.75
C TYR A 83 -3.00 4.79 -13.09
N HIS A 84 -1.93 4.64 -13.88
CA HIS A 84 -0.55 4.69 -13.37
C HIS A 84 0.34 5.46 -14.36
N ILE A 85 0.90 6.60 -13.93
CA ILE A 85 1.92 7.34 -14.71
C ILE A 85 3.26 6.59 -14.67
N TRP A 86 3.64 6.11 -13.50
CA TRP A 86 4.85 5.33 -13.27
C TRP A 86 4.66 4.44 -12.03
N GLN A 87 5.42 3.35 -11.95
CA GLN A 87 5.51 2.52 -10.75
C GLN A 87 6.85 1.80 -10.72
N MET A 88 7.48 1.74 -9.54
CA MET A 88 8.85 1.23 -9.36
C MET A 88 9.12 -0.14 -10.00
N THR A 89 8.14 -1.05 -9.97
CA THR A 89 8.28 -2.44 -10.46
C THR A 89 7.59 -2.70 -11.80
N ARG A 90 7.07 -1.67 -12.48
CA ARG A 90 6.44 -1.80 -13.81
C ARG A 90 7.32 -1.16 -14.89
N THR A 91 7.20 -1.68 -16.10
CA THR A 91 7.84 -1.09 -17.28
C THR A 91 7.28 0.31 -17.53
N PRO A 92 8.12 1.32 -17.82
CA PRO A 92 7.65 2.64 -18.18
C PRO A 92 6.77 2.61 -19.43
N VAL A 93 5.72 3.43 -19.43
CA VAL A 93 4.95 3.73 -20.64
C VAL A 93 5.71 4.75 -21.48
N MET A 94 5.76 4.55 -22.80
CA MET A 94 6.28 5.57 -23.72
C MET A 94 5.25 6.71 -23.79
N GLY A 95 5.69 7.93 -23.45
CA GLY A 95 4.88 9.15 -23.47
C GLY A 95 5.04 9.96 -24.74
#